data_AF-A0AAX3AE68-F1
#
_entry.id   AF-A0AAX3AE68-F1
#
_cell.length_a   1.000
_cell.length_b   1.000
_cell.length_c   1.000
_cell.angle_alpha   90.00
_cell.angle_beta   90.00
_cell.angle_gamma   90.00
#
_symmetry.space_group_name_H-M   'P 1'
#
loop_
_entity.id
_entity.type
_entity.pdbx_description
1 polymer ?
#
loop_
_entity_poly.entity_id
_entity_poly.type
_entity_poly.pdbx_seq_one_letter_code
_entity_poly.pdbx_strand_id
1 'polypeptide(L)'
;MKLLHWGMVPLFVWFLLVQPADVARVGPAAVRFHSVMGLVFVSAALLWWVSYMRRGLLGRPGPKLAGWARWLHPVLHKTLIWGIFGVALTGLLIGVTSTVQLWAGGIVPIAVPLDMPRANDLVGLIHSIEFYALASIALAHAAFHIWRHLRLRDNALRIMAPKVLHRFL
;
A
#
# COMPACT_ATOMS: atom_id res chain seq x y z
N MET A 1 -0.22 12.63 -7.58
CA MET A 1 -1.22 11.55 -7.58
C MET A 1 -0.89 10.42 -8.53
N LYS A 2 -0.83 10.62 -9.85
CA LYS A 2 -0.43 9.53 -10.77
C LYS A 2 0.92 8.92 -10.40
N LEU A 3 1.92 9.78 -10.14
CA LEU A 3 3.25 9.35 -9.69
C LEU A 3 3.20 8.56 -8.38
N LEU A 4 2.46 9.06 -7.39
CA LEU A 4 2.29 8.39 -6.10
C LEU A 4 1.62 7.01 -6.26
N HIS A 5 0.51 6.96 -7.00
CA HIS A 5 -0.22 5.74 -7.27
C HIS A 5 0.66 4.70 -7.98
N TRP A 6 1.28 5.07 -9.10
CA TRP A 6 2.10 4.14 -9.88
C TRP A 6 3.46 3.84 -9.26
N GLY A 7 3.99 4.71 -8.41
CA GLY A 7 5.17 4.41 -7.59
C GLY A 7 4.87 3.39 -6.49
N MET A 8 3.66 3.43 -5.92
CA MET A 8 3.23 2.48 -4.89
C MET A 8 3.00 1.07 -5.46
N VAL A 9 2.56 0.91 -6.70
CA VAL A 9 2.28 -0.41 -7.31
C VAL A 9 3.50 -1.36 -7.29
N PRO A 10 4.67 -1.02 -7.85
CA PRO A 10 5.83 -1.92 -7.84
C PRO A 10 6.37 -2.15 -6.42
N LEU A 11 6.31 -1.15 -5.53
CA LEU A 11 6.67 -1.33 -4.13
C LEU A 11 5.72 -2.31 -3.45
N PHE A 12 4.41 -2.19 -3.69
CA PHE A 12 3.41 -3.09 -3.15
C PHE A 12 3.63 -4.53 -3.62
N VAL A 13 3.91 -4.73 -4.90
CA VAL A 13 4.26 -6.05 -5.46
C VAL A 13 5.56 -6.59 -4.84
N TRP A 14 6.57 -5.75 -4.65
CA TRP A 14 7.81 -6.15 -3.97
C TRP A 14 7.52 -6.69 -2.56
N PHE A 15 6.78 -5.96 -1.73
CA PHE A 15 6.45 -6.40 -0.36
C PHE A 15 5.47 -7.58 -0.30
N LEU A 16 4.71 -7.82 -1.36
CA LEU A 16 3.88 -9.02 -1.48
C LEU A 16 4.71 -10.29 -1.72
N LEU A 17 5.81 -10.17 -2.46
CA LEU A 17 6.60 -11.31 -2.94
C LEU A 17 7.89 -11.54 -2.16
N VAL A 18 8.44 -10.50 -1.54
CA VAL A 18 9.75 -10.55 -0.89
C VAL A 18 9.56 -10.29 0.60
N GLN A 19 9.89 -11.29 1.43
CA GLN A 19 9.81 -11.18 2.88
C GLN A 19 11.19 -10.85 3.49
N PRO A 20 11.23 -10.33 4.74
CA PRO A 20 12.49 -10.07 5.44
C PRO A 20 13.42 -11.29 5.53
N ALA A 21 12.84 -12.49 5.71
CA ALA A 21 13.60 -13.74 5.76
C ALA A 21 14.31 -14.05 4.43
N ASP A 22 13.71 -13.68 3.29
CA ASP A 22 14.29 -13.94 1.97
C ASP A 22 15.53 -13.08 1.74
N VAL A 23 15.43 -11.79 2.03
CA VAL A 23 16.57 -10.86 1.88
C VAL A 23 17.66 -11.11 2.92
N ALA A 24 17.31 -11.60 4.12
CA ALA A 24 18.29 -12.00 5.13
C ALA A 24 19.18 -13.15 4.66
N ARG A 25 18.63 -14.12 3.91
CA ARG A 25 19.41 -15.22 3.31
C ARG A 25 20.37 -14.77 2.21
N VAL A 26 20.04 -13.68 1.51
CA VAL A 26 20.88 -13.12 0.44
C VAL A 26 22.04 -12.31 1.03
N GLY A 27 21.78 -11.53 2.08
CA GLY A 27 22.81 -10.85 2.86
C GLY A 27 22.51 -9.39 3.19
N PRO A 28 23.45 -8.70 3.87
CA PRO A 28 23.20 -7.38 4.47
C PRO A 28 22.80 -6.28 3.49
N ALA A 29 23.32 -6.33 2.26
CA ALA A 29 22.97 -5.36 1.21
C ALA A 29 21.50 -5.48 0.80
N ALA A 30 20.98 -6.71 0.65
CA ALA A 30 19.59 -6.96 0.30
C ALA A 30 18.64 -6.54 1.43
N VAL A 31 19.01 -6.82 2.69
CA VAL A 31 18.26 -6.35 3.88
C VAL A 31 18.17 -4.82 3.90
N ARG A 32 19.30 -4.13 3.65
CA ARG A 32 19.33 -2.66 3.59
C ARG A 32 18.45 -2.14 2.46
N PHE A 33 18.55 -2.71 1.26
CA PHE A 33 17.71 -2.32 0.12
C PHE A 33 16.22 -2.49 0.44
N HIS A 34 15.81 -3.65 0.96
CA HIS A 34 14.43 -3.92 1.36
C HIS A 34 13.94 -2.91 2.41
N SER A 35 14.79 -2.58 3.40
CA SER A 35 14.48 -1.59 4.43
C SER A 35 14.35 -0.16 3.85
N VAL A 36 15.17 0.22 2.87
CA VAL A 36 15.04 1.52 2.16
C VAL A 36 13.73 1.57 1.38
N MET A 37 13.37 0.49 0.67
CA MET A 37 12.07 0.41 -0.02
C MET A 37 10.91 0.53 0.97
N GLY A 38 11.06 -0.01 2.19
CA GLY A 38 10.05 0.07 3.24
C GLY A 38 9.84 1.51 3.71
N LEU A 39 10.95 2.23 3.92
CA LEU A 39 10.92 3.67 4.25
C LEU A 39 10.22 4.50 3.16
N VAL A 40 10.55 4.25 1.89
CA VAL A 40 9.89 4.92 0.75
C VAL A 40 8.40 4.60 0.70
N PHE A 41 8.02 3.32 0.87
CA PHE A 41 6.63 2.88 0.87
C PHE A 41 5.82 3.54 2.00
N VAL A 42 6.33 3.52 3.24
CA VAL A 42 5.65 4.12 4.40
C VAL A 42 5.54 5.64 4.24
N SER A 43 6.57 6.31 3.74
CA SER A 43 6.50 7.76 3.48
C SER A 43 5.45 8.11 2.43
N ALA A 44 5.38 7.32 1.36
CA ALA A 44 4.38 7.48 0.31
C ALA A 44 2.96 7.16 0.82
N ALA A 45 2.79 6.15 1.66
CA ALA A 45 1.54 5.82 2.33
C ALA A 45 1.02 6.98 3.19
N LEU A 46 1.88 7.53 4.05
CA LEU A 46 1.56 8.68 4.90
C LEU A 46 1.21 9.91 4.07
N LEU A 47 1.99 10.20 3.03
CA LEU A 47 1.71 11.31 2.12
C LEU A 47 0.34 11.14 1.43
N TRP A 48 0.02 9.92 1.00
CA TRP A 48 -1.27 9.63 0.37
C TRP A 48 -2.40 9.84 1.36
N TRP A 49 -2.29 9.28 2.56
CA TRP A 49 -3.30 9.41 3.60
C TRP A 49 -3.52 10.87 4.00
N VAL A 50 -2.45 11.65 4.24
CA VAL A 50 -2.53 13.10 4.53
C VAL A 50 -3.19 13.85 3.37
N SER A 51 -2.84 13.53 2.13
CA SER A 51 -3.45 14.18 0.97
C SER A 51 -4.94 13.88 0.87
N TYR A 52 -5.34 12.64 1.16
CA TYR A 52 -6.75 12.22 1.24
C TYR A 52 -7.50 12.93 2.37
N MET A 53 -6.92 13.05 3.56
CA MET A 53 -7.52 13.80 4.68
C MET A 53 -7.75 15.27 4.32
N ARG A 54 -6.82 15.89 3.59
CA ARG A 54 -6.90 17.32 3.22
C ARG A 54 -7.82 17.61 2.04
N ARG A 55 -7.92 16.70 1.08
CA ARG A 55 -8.57 16.97 -0.23
C ARG A 55 -9.73 16.03 -0.54
N GLY A 56 -9.97 15.04 0.31
CA GLY A 56 -10.89 13.94 0.03
C GLY A 56 -10.41 13.03 -1.10
N LEU A 57 -11.31 12.18 -1.57
CA LEU A 57 -11.03 11.28 -2.68
C LEU A 57 -11.01 12.07 -4.00
N LEU A 58 -9.88 12.06 -4.69
CA LEU A 58 -9.71 12.83 -5.94
C LEU A 58 -10.42 12.21 -7.15
N GLY A 59 -10.73 10.91 -7.09
CA GLY A 59 -11.46 10.20 -8.16
C GLY A 59 -12.96 10.20 -7.91
N ARG A 60 -13.75 10.56 -8.93
CA ARG A 60 -15.21 10.40 -8.93
C ARG A 60 -15.61 9.13 -9.71
N PRO A 61 -16.73 8.47 -9.35
CA PRO A 61 -17.21 7.26 -10.05
C PRO A 61 -17.42 7.43 -11.56
N GLY A 62 -17.68 8.66 -12.03
CA GLY A 62 -18.02 8.95 -13.42
C GLY A 62 -19.52 8.78 -13.72
N PRO A 63 -20.01 9.23 -14.89
CA PRO A 63 -21.43 9.22 -15.22
C PRO A 63 -21.96 7.83 -15.62
N LYS A 64 -21.12 6.98 -16.23
CA LYS A 64 -21.50 5.63 -16.67
C LYS A 64 -21.63 4.60 -15.54
N LEU A 65 -21.12 4.93 -14.35
CA LEU A 65 -21.12 4.03 -13.19
C LEU A 65 -22.39 4.27 -12.37
N ALA A 66 -23.26 3.26 -12.32
CA ALA A 66 -24.58 3.29 -11.66
C ALA A 66 -24.77 2.13 -10.69
N GLY A 67 -25.82 2.21 -9.86
CA GLY A 67 -26.21 1.16 -8.90
C GLY A 67 -25.10 0.81 -7.91
N TRP A 68 -24.93 -0.49 -7.64
CA TRP A 68 -23.95 -1.01 -6.69
C TRP A 68 -22.50 -0.63 -7.06
N ALA A 69 -22.16 -0.60 -8.35
CA ALA A 69 -20.79 -0.29 -8.79
C ALA A 69 -20.40 1.16 -8.47
N ARG A 70 -21.38 2.08 -8.51
CA ARG A 70 -21.18 3.49 -8.12
C ARG A 70 -20.89 3.63 -6.63
N TRP A 71 -21.57 2.86 -5.79
CA TRP A 71 -21.34 2.81 -4.35
C TRP A 71 -20.02 2.13 -3.99
N LEU A 72 -19.67 1.05 -4.69
CA LEU A 72 -18.44 0.29 -4.45
C LEU A 72 -17.18 1.12 -4.74
N HIS A 73 -17.22 2.01 -5.74
CA HIS A 73 -16.07 2.84 -6.11
C HIS A 73 -15.44 3.60 -4.92
N PRO A 74 -16.15 4.49 -4.20
CA PRO A 74 -15.56 5.19 -3.07
C PRO A 74 -15.22 4.24 -1.91
N VAL A 75 -15.96 3.14 -1.71
CA VAL A 75 -15.64 2.15 -0.66
C VAL A 75 -14.27 1.53 -0.93
N LEU A 76 -14.04 0.95 -2.11
CA LEU A 76 -12.75 0.34 -2.46
C LEU A 76 -11.58 1.31 -2.29
N HIS A 77 -11.71 2.54 -2.79
CA HIS A 77 -10.63 3.51 -2.70
C HIS A 77 -10.34 3.94 -1.26
N LYS A 78 -11.39 4.19 -0.47
CA LYS A 78 -11.23 4.57 0.94
C LYS A 78 -10.63 3.43 1.75
N THR A 79 -11.11 2.21 1.54
CA THR A 79 -10.57 1.02 2.21
C THR A 79 -9.10 0.82 1.87
N LEU A 80 -8.68 1.02 0.62
CA LEU A 80 -7.27 0.97 0.25
C LEU A 80 -6.45 2.05 0.94
N ILE A 81 -6.89 3.32 0.92
CA ILE A 81 -6.12 4.42 1.54
C ILE A 81 -5.99 4.21 3.05
N TRP A 82 -7.08 3.84 3.72
CA TRP A 82 -7.06 3.55 5.15
C TRP A 82 -6.27 2.29 5.48
N GLY A 83 -6.36 1.24 4.65
CA GLY A 83 -5.62 0.00 4.85
C GLY A 83 -4.12 0.16 4.64
N ILE A 84 -3.68 0.90 3.61
CA ILE A 84 -2.25 1.23 3.43
C ILE A 84 -1.73 2.05 4.64
N PHE A 85 -2.53 3.00 5.14
CA PHE A 85 -2.19 3.71 6.37
C PHE A 85 -2.14 2.79 7.60
N GLY A 86 -3.09 1.87 7.72
CA GLY A 86 -3.12 0.86 8.78
C GLY A 86 -1.85 -0.01 8.78
N VAL A 87 -1.42 -0.49 7.61
CA VAL A 87 -0.14 -1.21 7.44
C VAL A 87 1.04 -0.38 7.94
N ALA A 88 1.08 0.92 7.63
CA ALA A 88 2.14 1.79 8.14
C ALA A 88 2.10 1.91 9.68
N LEU A 89 0.89 1.99 10.26
CA LEU A 89 0.70 2.06 11.70
C LEU A 89 1.09 0.76 12.42
N THR A 90 0.67 -0.39 11.91
CA THR A 90 1.06 -1.70 12.46
C THR A 90 2.55 -1.96 12.27
N GLY A 91 3.17 -1.48 11.19
CA GLY A 91 4.63 -1.49 11.01
C GLY A 91 5.37 -0.65 12.04
N LEU A 92 4.85 0.53 12.41
CA LEU A 92 5.37 1.33 13.52
C LEU A 92 5.25 0.55 14.85
N LEU A 93 4.12 -0.10 15.09
CA LEU A 93 3.89 -0.90 16.30
C LEU A 93 4.86 -2.10 16.39
N ILE A 94 5.24 -2.71 15.28
CA ILE A 94 6.33 -3.72 15.27
C ILE A 94 7.62 -3.08 15.79
N GLY A 95 7.97 -1.87 15.35
CA GLY A 95 9.14 -1.15 15.85
C GLY A 95 9.07 -0.86 17.35
N VAL A 96 7.92 -0.39 17.85
CA VAL A 96 7.71 -0.06 19.27
C VAL A 96 7.79 -1.30 20.15
N THR A 97 7.19 -2.41 19.72
CA THR A 97 7.11 -3.65 20.51
C THR A 97 8.35 -4.54 20.41
N SER A 98 9.26 -4.22 19.49
CA SER A 98 10.49 -4.98 19.24
C SER A 98 11.38 -5.09 20.49
N THR A 99 12.16 -6.17 20.57
CA THR A 99 13.21 -6.37 21.57
C THR A 99 14.53 -5.70 21.19
N VAL A 100 14.66 -5.28 19.92
CA VAL A 100 15.85 -4.62 19.38
C VAL A 100 15.47 -3.37 18.61
N GLN A 101 16.41 -2.43 18.49
CA GLN A 101 16.22 -1.24 17.67
C GLN A 101 16.09 -1.62 16.19
N LEU A 102 14.92 -1.40 15.61
CA LEU A 102 14.69 -1.52 14.17
C LEU A 102 14.99 -0.20 13.47
N TRP A 103 15.58 -0.30 12.28
CA TRP A 103 15.99 0.84 11.46
C TRP A 103 15.37 0.80 10.07
N ALA A 104 14.70 1.89 9.69
CA ALA A 104 14.20 2.12 8.35
C ALA A 104 15.33 2.69 7.47
N GLY A 105 15.63 1.99 6.38
CA GLY A 105 16.75 2.27 5.48
C GLY A 105 18.14 2.17 6.11
N GLY A 106 18.26 1.73 7.37
CA GLY A 106 19.50 1.85 8.15
C GLY A 106 19.86 3.29 8.52
N ILE A 107 18.90 4.22 8.43
CA ILE A 107 19.12 5.67 8.61
C ILE A 107 18.25 6.21 9.74
N VAL A 108 16.97 5.79 9.79
CA VAL A 108 15.98 6.33 10.74
C VAL A 108 15.54 5.22 11.70
N PRO A 109 15.62 5.41 13.03
CA PRO A 109 15.05 4.45 13.96
C PRO A 109 13.52 4.47 13.83
N ILE A 110 12.89 3.30 13.72
CA ILE A 110 11.42 3.22 13.52
C ILE A 110 10.68 3.72 14.77
N ALA A 111 11.13 3.28 15.94
CA ALA A 111 10.63 3.68 17.25
C ALA A 111 11.64 3.29 18.34
N VAL A 112 11.41 3.73 19.57
CA VAL A 112 12.13 3.21 20.74
C VAL A 112 11.53 1.84 21.10
N PRO A 113 12.33 0.76 21.12
CA PRO A 113 11.84 -0.58 21.46
C PRO A 113 11.48 -0.67 22.95
N LEU A 114 10.37 -1.34 23.25
CA LEU A 114 9.85 -1.54 24.61
C LEU A 114 10.10 -2.96 25.15
N ASP A 115 10.79 -3.82 24.41
CA ASP A 115 11.08 -5.20 24.80
C ASP A 115 9.82 -6.01 25.14
N MET A 116 8.85 -6.00 24.22
CA MET A 116 7.55 -6.65 24.39
C MET A 116 7.38 -7.82 23.40
N PRO A 117 8.14 -8.93 23.54
CA PRO A 117 8.19 -10.00 22.53
C PRO A 117 6.82 -10.59 22.19
N ARG A 118 5.97 -10.85 23.19
CA ARG A 118 4.61 -11.38 22.95
C ARG A 118 3.72 -10.41 22.18
N ALA A 119 3.84 -9.11 22.46
CA ALA A 119 3.10 -8.09 21.73
C ALA A 119 3.66 -7.95 20.31
N ASN A 120 4.98 -8.07 20.15
CA ASN A 120 5.64 -8.04 18.85
C ASN A 120 5.16 -9.18 17.94
N ASP A 121 5.07 -10.40 18.48
CA ASP A 121 4.54 -11.56 17.75
C ASP A 121 3.09 -11.32 17.28
N LEU A 122 2.25 -10.82 18.19
CA LEU A 122 0.84 -10.53 17.88
C LEU A 122 0.71 -9.42 16.83
N VAL A 123 1.42 -8.31 16.99
CA VAL A 123 1.39 -7.19 16.04
C VAL A 123 1.96 -7.63 14.69
N GLY A 124 3.02 -8.44 14.67
CA GLY A 124 3.57 -9.02 13.44
C GLY A 124 2.57 -9.90 12.69
N LEU A 125 1.80 -10.72 13.41
CA LEU A 125 0.70 -11.50 12.84
C LEU A 125 -0.39 -10.58 12.27
N ILE A 126 -0.85 -9.59 13.03
CA ILE A 126 -1.87 -8.63 12.60
C ILE A 126 -1.41 -7.89 11.34
N HIS A 127 -0.19 -7.36 11.34
CA HIS A 127 0.41 -6.66 10.20
C HIS A 127 0.46 -7.54 8.95
N SER A 128 0.81 -8.82 9.11
CA SER A 128 0.85 -9.78 8.02
C SER A 128 -0.56 -10.04 7.45
N ILE A 129 -1.53 -10.32 8.30
CA ILE A 129 -2.94 -10.54 7.89
C ILE A 129 -3.48 -9.29 7.19
N GLU A 130 -3.25 -8.11 7.78
CA GLU A 130 -3.65 -6.82 7.23
C GLU A 130 -3.08 -6.61 5.83
N PHE A 131 -1.79 -6.86 5.63
CA PHE A 131 -1.14 -6.67 4.32
C PHE A 131 -1.70 -7.62 3.25
N TYR A 132 -1.90 -8.91 3.57
CA TYR A 132 -2.49 -9.86 2.61
C TYR A 132 -3.98 -9.61 2.34
N ALA A 133 -4.74 -9.17 3.34
CA ALA A 133 -6.11 -8.72 3.15
C ALA A 133 -6.15 -7.49 2.21
N LEU A 134 -5.24 -6.53 2.42
CA LEU A 134 -5.10 -5.36 1.57
C LEU A 134 -4.71 -5.73 0.13
N ALA A 135 -3.87 -6.76 -0.06
CA ALA A 135 -3.54 -7.29 -1.38
C ALA A 135 -4.77 -7.84 -2.11
N SER A 136 -5.65 -8.54 -1.39
CA SER A 136 -6.92 -9.01 -1.94
C SER A 136 -7.83 -7.85 -2.38
N ILE A 137 -7.87 -6.77 -1.58
CA ILE A 137 -8.63 -5.56 -1.91
C ILE A 137 -8.00 -4.82 -3.10
N ALA A 138 -6.68 -4.76 -3.19
CA ALA A 138 -5.96 -4.16 -4.31
C ALA A 138 -6.23 -4.92 -5.63
N LEU A 139 -6.28 -6.25 -5.56
CA LEU A 139 -6.68 -7.08 -6.69
C LEU A 139 -8.13 -6.81 -7.11
N ALA A 140 -9.06 -6.74 -6.15
CA ALA A 140 -10.46 -6.39 -6.42
C ALA A 140 -10.60 -4.99 -7.04
N HIS A 141 -9.80 -4.02 -6.57
CA HIS A 141 -9.74 -2.67 -7.13
C HIS A 141 -9.22 -2.67 -8.58
N ALA A 142 -8.15 -3.40 -8.88
CA ALA A 142 -7.63 -3.54 -10.23
C ALA A 142 -8.67 -4.21 -11.16
N ALA A 143 -9.26 -5.32 -10.71
CA ALA A 143 -10.30 -6.04 -11.43
C ALA A 143 -11.53 -5.18 -11.70
N PHE A 144 -11.96 -4.38 -10.72
CA PHE A 144 -13.06 -3.43 -10.86
C PHE A 144 -12.79 -2.41 -11.99
N HIS A 145 -11.58 -1.87 -12.06
CA HIS A 145 -11.23 -0.90 -13.10
C HIS A 145 -11.03 -1.54 -14.48
N ILE A 146 -10.52 -2.78 -14.55
CA ILE A 146 -10.45 -3.55 -15.80
C ILE A 146 -11.86 -3.87 -16.30
N TRP A 147 -12.75 -4.39 -15.44
CA TRP A 147 -14.14 -4.63 -15.79
C TRP A 147 -14.83 -3.36 -16.30
N ARG A 148 -14.63 -2.23 -15.60
CA ARG A 148 -15.19 -0.93 -15.99
C ARG A 148 -14.74 -0.52 -17.40
N HIS A 149 -13.47 -0.70 -17.70
CA HIS A 149 -12.93 -0.44 -19.03
C HIS A 149 -13.53 -1.35 -20.10
N LEU A 150 -13.59 -2.67 -19.87
CA LEU A 150 -14.11 -3.63 -20.84
C LEU A 150 -15.62 -3.49 -21.07
N ARG A 151 -16.40 -3.34 -19.99
CA ARG A 151 -17.87 -3.37 -20.05
C ARG A 151 -18.51 -2.01 -20.29
N LEU A 152 -18.02 -0.96 -19.63
CA LEU A 152 -18.59 0.40 -19.73
C LEU A 152 -17.86 1.25 -20.78
N ARG A 153 -16.67 0.80 -21.22
CA ARG A 153 -15.82 1.50 -22.21
C ARG A 153 -15.69 2.97 -21.83
N ASP A 154 -15.37 3.22 -20.57
CA ASP A 154 -15.14 4.55 -20.05
C ASP A 154 -13.64 4.86 -20.00
N ASN A 155 -13.31 6.15 -19.96
CA ASN A 155 -11.92 6.61 -19.98
C ASN A 155 -11.30 6.65 -18.58
N ALA A 156 -11.86 5.90 -17.65
CA ALA A 156 -11.43 5.81 -16.26
C ALA A 156 -9.93 5.54 -16.10
N LEU A 157 -9.46 4.47 -16.75
CA LEU A 157 -8.08 4.03 -16.63
C LEU A 157 -7.14 5.10 -17.17
N ARG A 158 -7.50 5.80 -18.25
CA ARG A 158 -6.70 6.89 -18.84
C ARG A 158 -6.45 8.05 -17.85
N ILE A 159 -7.36 8.27 -16.89
CA ILE A 159 -7.16 9.29 -15.84
C ILE A 159 -5.92 8.96 -15.01
N MET A 160 -5.72 7.69 -14.63
CA MET A 160 -4.61 7.30 -13.75
C MET A 160 -3.42 6.71 -14.51
N ALA A 161 -3.62 6.08 -15.67
CA ALA A 161 -2.57 5.40 -16.43
C ALA A 161 -1.52 6.37 -16.98
N PRO A 162 -0.24 5.95 -17.07
CA PRO A 162 0.80 6.68 -17.79
C PRO A 162 0.44 6.83 -19.27
N LYS A 163 0.86 7.93 -19.89
CA LYS A 163 0.53 8.25 -21.29
C LYS A 163 0.91 7.13 -22.27
N VAL A 164 2.01 6.43 -22.01
CA VAL A 164 2.50 5.31 -22.84
C VAL A 164 1.47 4.19 -22.95
N LEU A 165 0.63 3.99 -21.93
CA LEU A 165 -0.39 2.94 -21.92
C LEU A 165 -1.71 3.39 -22.58
N HIS A 166 -1.88 4.67 -22.93
CA HIS A 166 -3.15 5.19 -23.44
C HIS A 166 -3.57 4.58 -24.78
N ARG A 167 -2.63 4.07 -25.58
CA ARG A 167 -2.94 3.35 -26.84
C ARG A 167 -3.69 2.04 -26.61
N PHE A 168 -3.61 1.47 -25.41
CA PHE A 168 -4.26 0.21 -25.02
C PHE A 168 -5.54 0.40 -24.20
N LEU A 169 -5.90 1.66 -23.90
CA LEU A 169 -7.03 2.07 -23.06
C LEU A 169 -8.02 2.89 -23.85
#